data_AF-A0A1G1ZB98-F1
#
_entry.id   AF-A0A1G1ZB98-F1
#
_cell.length_a   1.000
_cell.length_b   1.000
_cell.length_c   1.000
_cell.angle_alpha   90.00
_cell.angle_beta   90.00
_cell.angle_gamma   90.00
#
_symmetry.space_group_name_H-M   'P 1'
#
loop_
_entity.id
_entity.type
_entity.pdbx_description
1 polymer ?
#
loop_
_entity_poly.entity_id
_entity_poly.type
_entity_poly.pdbx_seq_one_letter_code
_entity_poly.pdbx_strand_id
1 'polypeptide(L)'
;MKRYITKSPAKTRALARNIAENPKRPRPTQGATVLGLIGDLGAGKTTFIKSFIRSMGVKKRITSPTFLILRRFAINNKIFKNIFHVDAYRIKDEKDLRGINIRDVLKEPSNIVLVEWADRIKKVLPKETIWVKFKYGKERDEREITID
;
A
#
# COMPACT_ATOMS: atom_id res chain seq x y z
N MET A 1 6.88 15.72 -3.09
CA MET A 1 7.04 14.75 -4.18
C MET A 1 8.50 14.34 -4.34
N LYS A 2 8.84 13.07 -4.06
CA LYS A 2 10.16 12.49 -4.33
C LYS A 2 10.06 11.48 -5.48
N ARG A 3 10.96 11.56 -6.46
CA ARG A 3 11.03 10.64 -7.62
C ARG A 3 12.18 9.67 -7.46
N TYR A 4 11.93 8.41 -7.81
CA TYR A 4 12.89 7.32 -7.77
C TYR A 4 12.89 6.59 -9.11
N ILE A 5 14.07 6.21 -9.59
CA ILE A 5 14.22 5.31 -10.73
C ILE A 5 14.76 3.98 -10.21
N THR A 6 14.00 2.90 -10.37
CA THR A 6 14.43 1.56 -9.97
C THR A 6 14.67 0.72 -11.21
N LYS A 7 15.90 0.25 -11.41
CA LYS A 7 16.31 -0.53 -12.60
C LYS A 7 16.07 -2.05 -12.48
N SER A 8 15.45 -2.50 -11.39
CA SER A 8 15.13 -3.91 -11.20
C SER A 8 14.07 -4.10 -10.10
N PRO A 9 13.36 -5.25 -10.10
CA PRO A 9 12.45 -5.61 -9.00
C PRO A 9 13.13 -5.61 -7.62
N ALA A 10 14.43 -5.93 -7.55
CA ALA A 10 15.19 -5.89 -6.30
C ALA A 10 15.33 -4.45 -5.75
N LYS A 11 15.55 -3.47 -6.62
CA LYS A 11 15.61 -2.05 -6.23
C LYS A 11 14.24 -1.52 -5.82
N THR A 12 13.15 -1.94 -6.47
CA THR A 12 11.79 -1.63 -6.02
C THR A 12 11.49 -2.19 -4.63
N ARG A 13 11.92 -3.43 -4.36
CA ARG A 13 11.80 -4.04 -3.03
C ARG A 13 12.60 -3.30 -1.96
N ALA A 14 13.82 -2.86 -2.29
CA ALA A 14 14.65 -2.07 -1.39
C ALA A 14 14.00 -0.71 -1.07
N LEU A 15 13.44 -0.03 -2.06
CA LEU A 15 12.68 1.22 -1.83
C LEU A 15 11.50 1.00 -0.87
N ALA A 16 10.72 -0.06 -1.10
CA ALA A 16 9.60 -0.41 -0.22
C ALA A 16 10.04 -0.71 1.21
N ARG A 17 11.18 -1.40 1.38
CA ARG A 17 11.79 -1.68 2.70
C ARG A 17 12.15 -0.39 3.43
N ASN A 18 12.86 0.51 2.75
CA ASN A 18 13.31 1.77 3.37
C ASN A 18 12.13 2.60 3.89
N ILE A 19 11.00 2.57 3.18
CA ILE A 19 9.76 3.25 3.59
C ILE A 19 9.10 2.53 4.76
N ALA A 20 9.11 1.20 4.77
CA ALA A 20 8.54 0.39 5.84
C ALA A 20 9.33 0.50 7.16
N GLU A 21 10.64 0.72 7.12
CA GLU A 21 11.48 0.90 8.31
C GLU A 21 11.25 2.24 9.00
N ASN A 22 10.86 3.26 8.23
CA ASN A 22 10.54 4.60 8.73
C ASN A 22 9.17 5.05 8.21
N PRO A 23 8.08 4.33 8.57
CA PRO A 23 6.76 4.70 8.11
C PRO A 23 6.42 6.06 8.72
N LYS A 24 5.96 7.01 7.88
CA LYS A 24 5.42 8.27 8.38
C LYS A 24 4.38 7.94 9.44
N ARG A 25 4.58 8.44 10.66
CA ARG A 25 3.63 8.26 11.74
C ARG A 25 2.47 9.22 11.51
N PRO A 26 1.22 8.74 11.45
CA PRO A 26 0.08 9.64 11.43
C PRO A 26 -0.02 10.28 12.81
N ARG A 27 -0.56 11.51 12.88
CA ARG A 27 -1.01 12.02 14.18
C ARG A 27 -2.16 11.13 14.65
N PRO A 28 -2.29 10.83 15.96
CA PRO A 28 -3.39 9.98 16.46
C PRO A 28 -4.78 10.43 16.00
N THR A 29 -4.96 11.73 15.75
CA THR A 29 -6.20 12.35 15.26
C THR A 29 -6.50 12.11 13.78
N GLN A 30 -5.60 11.48 13.01
CA GLN A 30 -5.70 11.31 11.56
C GLN A 30 -6.09 9.88 11.12
N GLY A 31 -6.29 8.96 12.06
CA GLY A 31 -6.58 7.55 11.76
C GLY A 31 -5.37 6.79 11.22
N ALA A 32 -5.62 5.79 10.38
CA ALA A 32 -4.60 4.86 9.88
C ALA A 32 -3.55 5.53 8.98
N THR A 33 -2.35 4.95 8.91
CA THR A 33 -1.36 5.30 7.88
C THR A 33 -1.78 4.71 6.55
N VAL A 34 -2.05 5.52 5.54
CA VAL A 34 -2.51 5.02 4.23
C VAL A 34 -1.46 5.27 3.15
N LEU A 35 -1.08 4.23 2.42
CA LEU A 35 -0.32 4.32 1.18
C LEU A 35 -1.22 3.89 0.02
N GLY A 36 -1.51 4.82 -0.88
CA GLY A 36 -2.28 4.58 -2.10
C GLY A 36 -1.37 4.35 -3.30
N LEU A 37 -1.37 3.14 -3.85
CA LEU A 37 -0.55 2.75 -4.99
C LEU A 37 -1.35 2.82 -6.29
N ILE A 38 -0.84 3.59 -7.25
CA ILE A 38 -1.43 3.75 -8.59
C ILE A 38 -0.38 3.39 -9.64
N GLY A 39 -0.81 2.77 -10.74
CA GLY A 39 0.03 2.46 -11.89
C GLY A 39 -0.54 1.29 -12.68
N ASP A 40 0.03 1.00 -13.83
CA ASP A 40 -0.51 -0.02 -14.73
C ASP A 40 -0.35 -1.45 -14.19
N LEU A 41 -1.04 -2.39 -14.84
CA LEU A 41 -0.88 -3.82 -14.55
C LEU A 41 0.59 -4.21 -14.78
N GLY A 42 1.22 -4.89 -13.83
CA GLY A 42 2.64 -5.27 -13.94
C GLY A 42 3.64 -4.15 -13.62
N ALA A 43 3.18 -2.94 -13.28
CA ALA A 43 4.06 -1.81 -12.93
C ALA A 43 4.84 -2.01 -11.60
N GLY A 44 4.50 -3.03 -10.81
CA GLY A 44 5.25 -3.41 -9.60
C GLY A 44 4.59 -3.08 -8.26
N LYS A 45 3.32 -2.62 -8.27
CA LYS A 45 2.53 -2.30 -7.06
C LYS A 45 2.53 -3.43 -6.03
N THR A 46 2.11 -4.63 -6.42
CA THR A 46 2.10 -5.81 -5.54
C THR A 46 3.50 -6.19 -5.04
N THR A 47 4.53 -6.04 -5.87
CA THR A 47 5.94 -6.31 -5.48
C THR A 47 6.39 -5.36 -4.37
N PHE A 48 6.03 -4.09 -4.49
CA PHE A 48 6.29 -3.07 -3.47
C PHE A 48 5.58 -3.43 -2.16
N ILE A 49 4.26 -3.70 -2.20
CA ILE A 49 3.47 -4.03 -1.00
C ILE A 49 4.00 -5.29 -0.30
N LYS A 50 4.27 -6.37 -1.06
CA LYS A 50 4.83 -7.60 -0.49
C LYS A 50 6.13 -7.34 0.24
N SER A 51 7.00 -6.50 -0.34
CA SER A 51 8.26 -6.15 0.29
C SER A 51 8.07 -5.30 1.55
N PHE A 52 7.17 -4.31 1.49
CA PHE A 52 6.80 -3.49 2.64
C PHE A 52 6.32 -4.36 3.82
N ILE A 53 5.35 -5.24 3.57
CA ILE A 53 4.77 -6.13 4.59
C ILE A 53 5.83 -7.07 5.18
N ARG A 54 6.72 -7.62 4.34
CA ARG A 54 7.84 -8.46 4.81
C ARG A 54 8.79 -7.70 5.71
N SER A 55 9.14 -6.46 5.35
CA SER A 55 10.02 -5.61 6.14
C SER A 55 9.45 -5.27 7.51
N MET A 56 8.12 -5.32 7.67
CA MET A 56 7.43 -5.16 8.95
C MET A 56 7.34 -6.46 9.77
N GLY A 57 8.13 -7.49 9.42
CA GLY A 57 8.28 -8.72 10.21
C GLY A 57 7.30 -9.85 9.85
N VAL A 58 6.46 -9.69 8.82
CA VAL A 58 5.53 -10.74 8.40
C VAL A 58 6.26 -11.83 7.61
N LYS A 59 6.36 -13.03 8.21
CA LYS A 59 7.03 -14.19 7.61
C LYS A 59 6.13 -15.07 6.73
N LYS A 60 4.81 -15.02 6.94
CA LYS A 60 3.84 -15.84 6.19
C LYS A 60 3.78 -15.45 4.71
N ARG A 61 3.27 -16.36 3.86
CA ARG A 61 3.05 -16.09 2.44
C ARG A 61 2.11 -14.91 2.24
N ILE A 62 2.59 -13.86 1.57
CA ILE A 62 1.82 -12.68 1.19
C ILE A 62 1.40 -12.83 -0.26
N THR A 63 0.10 -12.89 -0.49
CA THR A 63 -0.53 -12.97 -1.82
C THR A 63 -1.36 -11.72 -2.03
N SER A 64 -1.51 -11.28 -3.29
CA SER A 64 -2.46 -10.21 -3.58
C SER A 64 -3.86 -10.69 -3.20
N PRO A 65 -4.69 -9.90 -2.51
CA PRO A 65 -6.06 -10.26 -2.21
C PRO A 65 -6.98 -10.06 -3.42
N THR A 66 -6.56 -10.43 -4.63
CA THR A 66 -7.32 -10.16 -5.86
C THR A 66 -8.75 -10.73 -5.84
N PHE A 67 -9.02 -11.78 -5.05
CA PHE A 67 -10.37 -12.31 -4.83
C PHE A 67 -11.00 -11.90 -3.49
N LEU A 68 -10.19 -11.65 -2.46
CA LEU A 68 -10.67 -11.29 -1.12
C LEU A 68 -10.88 -9.78 -0.95
N ILE A 69 -10.38 -8.98 -1.89
CA ILE A 69 -10.28 -7.51 -1.90
C ILE A 69 -9.39 -6.95 -0.77
N LEU A 70 -9.46 -7.51 0.44
CA LEU A 70 -8.72 -7.07 1.62
C LEU A 70 -8.07 -8.26 2.34
N ARG A 71 -6.84 -8.08 2.83
CA ARG A 71 -6.15 -9.06 3.68
C ARG A 71 -5.42 -8.39 4.83
N ARG A 72 -5.63 -8.91 6.04
CA ARG A 72 -5.01 -8.43 7.28
C ARG A 72 -3.75 -9.22 7.64
N PHE A 73 -2.74 -8.52 8.12
CA PHE A 73 -1.50 -9.05 8.65
C PHE A 73 -1.24 -8.41 10.02
N ALA A 74 -1.27 -9.21 11.09
CA ALA A 74 -0.82 -8.76 12.40
C ALA A 74 0.71 -8.59 12.39
N ILE A 75 1.21 -7.54 13.03
CA ILE A 75 2.63 -7.21 13.12
C ILE A 75 3.01 -6.89 14.57
N ASN A 76 4.23 -7.27 14.96
CA ASN A 76 4.77 -6.93 16.26
C ASN A 76 5.58 -5.62 16.16
N ASN A 77 4.89 -4.49 16.20
CA ASN A 77 5.49 -3.16 16.21
C ASN A 77 4.95 -2.34 17.40
N LYS A 78 5.77 -1.39 17.89
CA LYS A 78 5.41 -0.55 19.04
C LYS A 78 4.17 0.30 18.77
N ILE A 79 4.01 0.79 17.54
CA ILE A 79 2.95 1.72 17.13
C ILE A 79 1.89 1.00 16.33
N PHE A 80 2.31 0.31 15.27
CA PHE A 80 1.37 -0.37 14.38
C PHE A 80 1.11 -1.79 14.84
N LYS A 81 -0.14 -2.21 14.77
CA LYS A 81 -0.58 -3.57 15.14
C LYS A 81 -1.01 -4.37 13.92
N ASN A 82 -1.47 -3.71 12.87
CA ASN A 82 -1.94 -4.37 11.67
C ASN A 82 -1.45 -3.69 10.40
N ILE A 83 -1.26 -4.51 9.37
CA ILE A 83 -1.18 -4.05 7.98
C ILE A 83 -2.36 -4.65 7.21
N PHE A 84 -3.06 -3.80 6.47
CA PHE A 84 -4.11 -4.18 5.56
C PHE A 84 -3.62 -4.01 4.13
N HIS A 85 -3.61 -5.08 3.36
CA HIS A 85 -3.43 -5.02 1.91
C HIS A 85 -4.80 -5.02 1.27
N VAL A 86 -5.13 -3.96 0.54
CA VAL A 86 -6.37 -3.82 -0.24
C VAL A 86 -6.01 -3.82 -1.72
N ASP A 87 -6.71 -4.63 -2.52
CA ASP A 87 -6.64 -4.60 -3.99
C ASP A 87 -7.99 -4.08 -4.52
N ALA A 88 -8.03 -2.78 -4.83
CA ALA A 88 -9.27 -2.11 -5.23
C ALA A 88 -9.64 -2.32 -6.70
N TYR A 89 -8.90 -3.15 -7.45
CA TYR A 89 -9.13 -3.36 -8.88
C TYR A 89 -10.57 -3.77 -9.22
N ARG A 90 -11.19 -4.58 -8.36
CA ARG A 90 -12.54 -5.14 -8.56
C ARG A 90 -13.66 -4.41 -7.82
N ILE A 91 -13.35 -3.34 -7.09
CA ILE A 91 -14.36 -2.56 -6.38
C ILE A 91 -15.16 -1.77 -7.41
N LYS A 92 -16.49 -1.94 -7.39
CA LYS A 92 -17.42 -1.30 -8.31
C LYS A 92 -18.21 -0.18 -7.64
N ASP A 93 -18.56 -0.37 -6.36
CA ASP A 93 -19.46 0.52 -5.66
C ASP A 93 -19.22 0.55 -4.14
N GLU A 94 -20.06 1.33 -3.44
CA GLU A 94 -19.99 1.52 -2.00
C GLU A 94 -20.45 0.29 -1.20
N LYS A 95 -21.14 -0.67 -1.82
CA LYS A 95 -21.52 -1.94 -1.19
C LYS A 95 -20.29 -2.83 -1.05
N ASP A 96 -19.43 -2.90 -2.07
CA ASP A 96 -18.15 -3.61 -1.99
C ASP A 96 -17.27 -3.06 -0.85
N LEU A 97 -17.19 -1.74 -0.74
CA LEU A 97 -16.41 -1.05 0.30
C LEU A 97 -16.95 -1.31 1.71
N ARG A 98 -18.27 -1.36 1.88
CA ARG A 98 -18.91 -1.76 3.13
C ARG A 98 -18.65 -3.23 3.46
N GLY A 99 -18.65 -4.10 2.46
CA GLY A 99 -18.39 -5.54 2.63
C GLY A 99 -17.02 -5.85 3.22
N ILE A 100 -16.01 -5.02 2.96
CA ILE A 100 -14.66 -5.16 3.54
C ILE A 100 -14.43 -4.29 4.79
N ASN A 101 -15.45 -3.58 5.25
CA ASN A 101 -15.41 -2.64 6.36
C ASN A 101 -14.25 -1.63 6.30
N ILE A 102 -13.97 -1.07 5.13
CA ILE A 102 -12.78 -0.22 4.91
C ILE A 102 -12.77 1.04 5.79
N ARG A 103 -13.95 1.60 6.10
CA ARG A 103 -14.06 2.85 6.86
C ARG A 103 -13.58 2.67 8.30
N ASP A 104 -13.89 1.55 8.94
CA ASP A 104 -13.41 1.28 10.29
C ASP A 104 -11.91 0.95 10.29
N VAL A 105 -11.43 0.24 9.26
CA VAL A 105 -10.00 -0.01 9.06
C VAL A 105 -9.20 1.29 8.95
N LEU A 106 -9.73 2.29 8.23
CA LEU A 106 -9.10 3.60 8.04
C LEU A 106 -9.13 4.50 9.28
N LYS A 107 -10.08 4.31 10.20
CA LYS A 107 -10.17 5.12 11.43
C LYS A 107 -9.15 4.74 12.49
N GLU A 108 -8.64 3.51 12.47
CA GLU A 108 -7.78 2.98 13.53
C GLU A 108 -6.31 3.42 13.36
N PRO A 109 -5.75 4.24 14.28
CA PRO A 109 -4.39 4.78 14.15
C PRO A 109 -3.27 3.73 14.20
N SER A 110 -3.53 2.57 14.81
CA SER A 110 -2.58 1.46 14.85
C SER A 110 -2.52 0.66 13.55
N ASN A 111 -3.26 1.04 12.51
CA ASN A 111 -3.24 0.38 11.22
C ASN A 111 -2.32 1.07 10.20
N ILE A 112 -1.71 0.25 9.35
CA ILE A 112 -1.18 0.65 8.05
C ILE A 112 -2.09 0.04 6.98
N VAL A 113 -2.51 0.84 6.01
CA VAL A 113 -3.37 0.40 4.90
C VAL A 113 -2.64 0.65 3.58
N LEU A 114 -2.35 -0.43 2.86
CA LEU A 114 -1.67 -0.43 1.57
C LEU A 114 -2.70 -0.77 0.50
N VAL A 115 -3.02 0.18 -0.37
CA VAL A 115 -4.12 0.07 -1.34
C VAL A 115 -3.54 0.02 -2.76
N GLU A 116 -3.70 -1.10 -3.46
CA GLU A 116 -3.48 -1.15 -4.92
C GLU A 116 -4.71 -0.59 -5.65
N TRP A 117 -4.47 0.10 -6.78
CA TRP A 117 -5.53 0.75 -7.57
C TRP A 117 -6.31 1.77 -6.73
N ALA A 118 -5.58 2.49 -5.87
CA ALA A 118 -6.14 3.42 -4.89
C ALA A 118 -6.94 4.57 -5.53
N ASP A 119 -6.70 4.88 -6.80
CA ASP A 119 -7.50 5.81 -7.60
C ASP A 119 -8.99 5.44 -7.66
N ARG A 120 -9.31 4.13 -7.66
CA ARG A 120 -10.69 3.63 -7.70
C ARG A 120 -11.49 3.96 -6.45
N ILE A 121 -10.83 4.11 -5.30
CA ILE A 121 -11.48 4.36 -4.01
C ILE A 121 -11.03 5.67 -3.38
N LYS A 122 -10.44 6.57 -4.20
CA LYS A 122 -9.85 7.84 -3.77
C LYS A 122 -10.78 8.68 -2.88
N LYS A 123 -12.10 8.64 -3.14
CA LYS A 123 -13.10 9.41 -2.38
C LYS A 123 -13.23 8.97 -0.91
N VAL A 124 -12.85 7.74 -0.59
CA VAL A 124 -12.93 7.17 0.77
C VAL A 124 -11.59 7.26 1.49
N LEU A 125 -10.48 7.46 0.77
CA LEU A 125 -9.16 7.55 1.37
C LEU A 125 -8.94 8.90 2.08
N PRO A 126 -8.20 8.94 3.20
CA PRO A 126 -7.84 10.18 3.89
C PRO A 126 -7.08 11.16 2.99
N LYS A 127 -7.20 12.47 3.26
CA LYS A 127 -6.50 13.51 2.50
C LYS A 127 -4.97 13.36 2.59
N GLU A 128 -4.49 12.85 3.72
CA GLU A 128 -3.08 12.62 4.04
C GLU A 128 -2.54 11.29 3.50
N THR A 129 -3.30 10.62 2.62
CA THR A 129 -2.83 9.41 1.93
C THR A 129 -1.51 9.69 1.22
N ILE A 130 -0.52 8.85 1.50
CA ILE A 130 0.78 8.89 0.83
C ILE A 130 0.60 8.23 -0.53
N TRP A 131 0.76 8.99 -1.61
CA TRP A 131 0.53 8.46 -2.95
C TRP A 131 1.82 7.91 -3.53
N VAL A 132 1.81 6.64 -3.94
CA VAL A 132 2.94 5.98 -4.60
C VAL A 132 2.52 5.65 -6.03
N LYS A 133 3.02 6.42 -6.99
CA LYS A 133 2.69 6.29 -8.41
C LYS A 133 3.80 5.53 -9.12
N PHE A 134 3.42 4.50 -9.88
CA PHE A 134 4.32 3.67 -10.67
C PHE A 134 4.11 3.94 -12.16
N LYS A 135 5.20 4.11 -12.89
CA LYS A 135 5.23 4.09 -14.36
C LYS A 135 6.34 3.18 -14.84
N TYR A 136 6.18 2.63 -16.04
CA TYR A 136 7.28 2.00 -16.75
C TYR A 136 8.36 3.05 -17.05
N GLY A 137 9.62 2.67 -16.87
CA GLY A 137 10.76 3.48 -17.29
C GLY A 137 11.13 3.20 -18.74
N LYS A 138 12.32 3.67 -19.15
CA LYS A 138 12.80 3.50 -20.53
C LYS A 138 13.17 2.05 -20.85
N GLU A 139 13.75 1.37 -19.87
CA GLU A 139 14.16 -0.03 -19.98
C GLU A 139 13.09 -0.98 -19.44
N ARG A 140 13.09 -2.22 -19.93
CA ARG A 140 12.10 -3.27 -19.57
C ARG A 140 11.87 -3.42 -18.06
N ASP A 141 12.94 -3.44 -17.28
CA ASP A 141 12.90 -3.62 -15.82
C ASP A 141 12.94 -2.30 -15.04
N GLU A 142 12.99 -1.18 -15.74
CA GLU A 142 12.98 0.14 -15.11
C GLU A 142 11.57 0.53 -14.70
N ARG A 143 11.45 1.11 -13.51
CA ARG A 143 10.24 1.77 -13.02
C ARG A 143 10.57 3.16 -12.54
N GLU A 144 9.71 4.09 -12.89
CA GLU A 144 9.67 5.41 -12.27
C GLU A 144 8.63 5.38 -11.16
N ILE A 145 9.07 5.68 -9.94
CA ILE A 145 8.23 5.66 -8.75
C ILE A 145 8.23 7.06 -8.14
N THR A 146 7.05 7.64 -7.97
CA THR A 146 6.86 8.96 -7.36
C THR A 146 6.10 8.83 -6.05
N ILE A 147 6.59 9.47 -5.00
CA ILE A 147 5.99 9.44 -3.66
C ILE A 147 5.65 10.84 -3.19
N ASP A 148 4.37 11.06 -2.86
CA ASP A 148 3.79 12.31 -2.36
C ASP A 148 3.41 12.20 -0.88
#